data_AF-Q5M594-F1
#
_entry.id   AF-Q5M594-F1
#
_cell.length_a   1.000
_cell.length_b   1.000
_cell.length_c   1.000
_cell.angle_alpha   90.00
_cell.angle_beta   90.00
_cell.angle_gamma   90.00
#
_symmetry.space_group_name_H-M   'P 1'
#
loop_
_entity.id
_entity.type
_entity.pdbx_description
1 polymer ?
#
loop_
_entity_poly.entity_id
_entity_poly.type
_entity_poly.pdbx_seq_one_letter_code
_entity_poly.pdbx_strand_id
1 'polypeptide(L)'
;MKLINTTWTHQELVNNQLDNTDAFLVETYSAGNTDVVFTQAPKHYELLISNKHRAVKDNELEVIREFFLKRKIDKDIVLMDKLRTVHTDKLIEISFPTTV
;
A
#
# COMPACT_ATOMS: atom_id res chain seq x y z
N MET A 1 -15.65 1.19 -6.87
CA MET A 1 -14.62 0.13 -7.00
C MET A 1 -14.55 -0.63 -5.69
N LYS A 2 -14.37 -1.96 -5.70
CA LYS A 2 -14.24 -2.77 -4.48
C LYS A 2 -12.79 -3.27 -4.37
N LEU A 3 -12.16 -3.05 -3.21
CA LEU A 3 -10.88 -3.68 -2.89
C LEU A 3 -11.14 -5.09 -2.36
N ILE A 4 -10.48 -6.06 -2.95
CA ILE A 4 -10.56 -7.47 -2.56
C ILE A 4 -9.21 -7.84 -1.94
N ASN A 5 -9.21 -8.38 -0.72
CA ASN A 5 -7.98 -8.90 -0.13
C ASN A 5 -7.57 -10.18 -0.87
N THR A 6 -6.34 -10.20 -1.35
CA THR A 6 -5.72 -11.29 -2.12
C THR A 6 -4.45 -11.81 -1.45
N THR A 7 -4.24 -11.51 -0.16
CA THR A 7 -3.02 -11.91 0.59
C THR A 7 -2.79 -13.41 0.50
N TRP A 8 -3.86 -14.20 0.64
CA TRP A 8 -3.79 -15.66 0.59
C TRP A 8 -3.34 -16.21 -0.78
N THR A 9 -3.68 -15.53 -1.88
CA THR A 9 -3.28 -16.00 -3.23
C THR A 9 -1.86 -15.55 -3.59
N HIS A 10 -1.24 -14.68 -2.80
CA HIS A 10 0.11 -14.14 -3.02
C HIS A 10 1.07 -14.49 -1.86
N GLN A 11 0.91 -15.67 -1.27
CA GLN A 11 1.70 -16.12 -0.11
C GLN A 11 3.22 -16.05 -0.34
N GLU A 12 3.70 -16.43 -1.53
CA GLU A 12 5.13 -16.38 -1.84
C GLU A 12 5.68 -14.94 -1.77
N LEU A 13 4.96 -13.98 -2.33
CA LEU A 13 5.34 -12.56 -2.25
C LEU A 13 5.30 -12.07 -0.80
N VAL A 14 4.22 -12.39 -0.07
CA VAL A 14 4.01 -11.98 1.32
C VAL A 14 5.14 -12.51 2.21
N ASN A 15 5.44 -13.80 2.13
CA ASN A 15 6.50 -14.43 2.91
C ASN A 15 7.87 -13.84 2.57
N ASN A 16 8.18 -13.67 1.28
CA ASN A 16 9.44 -13.05 0.87
C ASN A 16 9.61 -11.63 1.44
N GLN A 17 8.54 -10.83 1.47
CA GLN A 17 8.61 -9.49 2.06
C GLN A 17 8.81 -9.56 3.58
N LEU A 18 8.09 -10.42 4.29
CA LEU A 18 8.25 -10.61 5.74
C LEU A 18 9.65 -11.12 6.11
N ASP A 19 10.24 -11.99 5.29
CA ASP A 19 11.55 -12.60 5.58
C ASP A 19 12.73 -11.68 5.24
N ASN A 20 12.58 -10.76 4.28
CA ASN A 20 13.68 -9.97 3.73
C ASN A 20 13.57 -8.46 3.98
N THR A 21 12.52 -7.99 4.66
CA THR A 21 12.34 -6.58 5.02
C THR A 21 12.10 -6.44 6.53
N ASP A 22 11.99 -5.21 7.03
CA ASP A 22 11.61 -4.93 8.42
C ASP A 22 10.09 -4.97 8.64
N ALA A 23 9.32 -5.34 7.62
CA ALA A 23 7.87 -5.47 7.71
C ALA A 23 7.46 -6.58 8.66
N PHE A 24 6.42 -6.32 9.47
CA PHE A 24 5.77 -7.36 10.29
C PHE A 24 4.35 -7.68 9.81
N LEU A 25 3.81 -6.89 8.87
CA LEU A 25 2.56 -7.18 8.18
C LEU A 25 2.68 -6.78 6.72
N VAL A 26 2.32 -7.72 5.84
CA VAL A 26 2.23 -7.51 4.40
C VAL A 26 0.88 -8.05 3.95
N GLU A 27 0.08 -7.19 3.33
CA GLU A 27 -1.23 -7.55 2.77
C GLU A 27 -1.29 -7.16 1.30
N THR A 28 -1.89 -8.01 0.48
CA THR A 28 -2.13 -7.68 -0.93
C THR A 28 -3.62 -7.53 -1.19
N TYR A 29 -3.96 -6.59 -2.07
CA TYR A 29 -5.32 -6.31 -2.49
C TYR A 29 -5.38 -6.13 -3.99
N SER A 30 -6.53 -6.47 -4.57
CA SER A 30 -6.84 -6.19 -5.97
C SER A 30 -8.02 -5.24 -6.06
N ALA A 31 -7.88 -4.23 -6.92
CA ALA A 31 -8.89 -3.24 -7.27
C ALA A 31 -9.09 -3.25 -8.80
N GLY A 32 -9.74 -4.31 -9.30
CA GLY A 32 -9.88 -4.54 -10.73
C GLY A 32 -8.55 -4.97 -11.36
N ASN A 33 -7.96 -4.12 -12.21
CA ASN A 33 -6.68 -4.39 -12.87
C ASN A 33 -5.48 -3.76 -12.12
N THR A 34 -5.75 -3.15 -10.96
CA THR A 34 -4.76 -2.47 -10.14
C THR A 34 -4.48 -3.34 -8.92
N ASP A 35 -3.21 -3.70 -8.74
CA ASP A 35 -2.71 -4.47 -7.62
C ASP A 35 -2.19 -3.49 -6.55
N VAL A 36 -2.45 -3.80 -5.28
CA VAL A 36 -2.04 -2.98 -4.14
C VAL A 36 -1.31 -3.87 -3.14
N VAL A 37 -0.14 -3.44 -2.70
CA VAL A 37 0.60 -4.04 -1.59
C VAL A 37 0.63 -3.02 -0.46
N PHE A 38 0.12 -3.43 0.69
CA PHE A 38 0.17 -2.67 1.92
C PHE A 38 1.17 -3.33 2.85
N THR A 39 2.12 -2.54 3.33
CA THR A 39 3.16 -2.98 4.24
C THR A 39 3.12 -2.14 5.50
N GLN A 40 3.28 -2.79 6.65
CA GLN A 40 3.48 -2.14 7.93
C GLN A 40 4.81 -2.60 8.52
N ALA A 41 5.63 -1.61 8.86
CA ALA A 41 6.93 -1.75 9.48
C ALA A 41 6.95 -0.90 10.78
N PRO A 42 7.99 -1.03 11.63
CA PRO A 42 8.02 -0.35 12.93
C PRO A 42 7.91 1.18 12.83
N LYS A 43 8.53 1.77 11.79
CA LYS A 43 8.68 3.24 11.65
C LYS A 43 7.90 3.84 10.49
N HIS A 44 7.17 3.02 9.75
CA HIS A 44 6.47 3.47 8.56
C HIS A 44 5.41 2.48 8.08
N TYR A 45 4.43 3.01 7.37
CA TYR A 45 3.57 2.23 6.47
C TYR A 45 3.98 2.49 5.03
N GLU A 46 3.78 1.49 4.16
CA GLU A 46 3.96 1.64 2.73
C GLU A 46 2.71 1.18 1.99
N LEU A 47 2.37 1.92 0.95
CA LEU A 47 1.29 1.60 0.05
C LEU A 47 1.82 1.64 -1.38
N LEU A 48 2.02 0.46 -1.95
CA LEU A 48 2.41 0.29 -3.34
C LEU A 48 1.17 0.00 -4.16
N ILE A 49 0.92 0.81 -5.19
CA ILE A 49 -0.23 0.68 -6.10
C ILE A 49 0.35 0.54 -7.50
N SER A 50 0.04 -0.56 -8.17
CA SER A 50 0.58 -0.85 -9.49
C SER A 50 -0.47 -1.35 -10.45
N ASN A 51 -0.27 -1.07 -11.74
CA ASN A 51 -1.12 -1.59 -12.81
C ASN A 51 -0.25 -2.05 -13.97
N LYS A 52 -0.35 -3.35 -14.32
CA LYS A 52 0.50 -3.96 -15.35
C LYS A 52 0.19 -3.45 -16.76
N HIS A 53 -1.06 -3.05 -16.99
CA HIS A 53 -1.57 -2.79 -18.35
C HIS A 53 -1.59 -1.32 -18.72
N ARG A 54 -1.95 -0.43 -17.79
CA ARG A 54 -2.16 0.99 -18.07
C ARG A 54 -1.69 1.86 -16.91
N ALA A 55 -1.72 3.17 -17.11
CA ALA A 55 -1.50 4.10 -16.02
C ALA A 55 -2.58 3.98 -14.95
N VAL A 56 -2.19 4.15 -13.68
CA VAL A 56 -3.14 4.22 -12.55
C VAL A 56 -3.86 5.56 -12.62
N LYS A 57 -5.21 5.54 -12.59
CA LYS A 57 -5.99 6.80 -12.65
C LYS A 57 -6.06 7.44 -11.26
N ASP A 58 -6.12 8.77 -11.21
CA ASP A 58 -6.24 9.52 -9.96
C ASP A 58 -7.46 9.11 -9.12
N ASN A 59 -8.60 8.85 -9.76
CA ASN A 59 -9.79 8.38 -9.04
C ASN A 59 -9.58 6.98 -8.38
N GLU A 60 -8.78 6.11 -9.00
CA GLU A 60 -8.45 4.82 -8.38
C GLU A 60 -7.51 5.00 -7.20
N LEU A 61 -6.49 5.85 -7.39
CA LEU A 61 -5.55 6.23 -6.34
C LEU A 61 -6.28 6.80 -5.12
N GLU A 62 -7.20 7.73 -5.31
CA GLU A 62 -7.93 8.38 -4.22
C GLU A 62 -8.76 7.36 -3.42
N VAL A 63 -9.52 6.50 -4.10
CA VAL A 63 -10.35 5.47 -3.46
C VAL A 63 -9.49 4.47 -2.66
N ILE A 64 -8.36 4.04 -3.23
CA ILE A 64 -7.43 3.13 -2.56
C ILE A 64 -6.83 3.82 -1.34
N ARG A 65 -6.29 5.04 -1.51
CA ARG A 65 -5.67 5.82 -0.43
C ARG A 65 -6.66 6.07 0.72
N GLU A 66 -7.89 6.47 0.42
CA GLU A 66 -8.92 6.69 1.45
C GLU A 66 -9.26 5.41 2.21
N PHE A 67 -9.32 4.27 1.54
CA PHE A 67 -9.59 2.98 2.18
C PHE A 67 -8.54 2.66 3.27
N PHE A 68 -7.24 2.77 2.93
CA PHE A 68 -6.17 2.49 3.88
C PHE A 68 -6.07 3.54 4.99
N LEU A 69 -6.21 4.83 4.65
CA LEU A 69 -6.22 5.91 5.63
C LEU A 69 -7.37 5.82 6.63
N LYS A 70 -8.52 5.24 6.26
CA LYS A 70 -9.68 5.10 7.16
C LYS A 70 -9.65 3.79 7.97
N ARG A 71 -8.99 2.74 7.49
CA ARG A 71 -9.15 1.38 8.05
C ARG A 71 -7.88 0.73 8.57
N LYS A 72 -6.70 1.15 8.12
CA LYS A 72 -5.44 0.42 8.33
C LYS A 72 -4.32 1.28 8.87
N ILE A 73 -4.28 2.54 8.45
CA ILE A 73 -3.25 3.50 8.89
C ILE A 73 -3.76 4.23 10.14
N ASP A 74 -2.97 4.16 11.21
CA ASP A 74 -3.22 4.92 12.42
C ASP A 74 -2.77 6.38 12.21
N LYS A 75 -3.72 7.31 12.31
CA LYS A 75 -3.47 8.73 12.06
C LYS A 75 -2.80 9.44 13.23
N ASP A 76 -2.86 8.87 14.44
CA ASP A 76 -2.28 9.47 15.63
C ASP A 76 -0.76 9.36 15.65
N ILE A 77 -0.21 8.33 14.97
CA ILE A 77 1.24 8.09 14.89
C ILE A 77 1.86 8.52 13.56
N VAL A 78 1.06 8.75 12.51
CA VAL A 78 1.58 9.10 11.18
C VAL A 78 1.93 10.58 11.07
N LEU A 79 3.12 10.85 10.58
CA LEU A 79 3.61 12.19 10.26
C LEU A 79 3.08 12.64 8.90
N MET A 80 1.86 13.19 8.89
CA MET A 80 1.17 13.63 7.67
C MET A 80 1.91 14.73 6.89
N ASP A 81 2.76 15.51 7.56
CA ASP A 81 3.63 16.51 6.93
C ASP A 81 4.85 15.90 6.21
N LYS A 82 5.18 14.63 6.50
CA LYS A 82 6.36 13.93 5.97
C LYS A 82 6.02 12.80 5.00
N LEU A 83 4.78 12.75 4.50
CA LEU A 83 4.40 11.77 3.50
C LEU A 83 5.28 11.90 2.26
N ARG A 84 5.73 10.74 1.75
CA ARG A 84 6.47 10.66 0.50
C ARG A 84 5.61 9.94 -0.51
N THR A 85 5.56 10.48 -1.73
CA THR A 85 4.86 9.84 -2.83
C THR A 85 5.75 9.83 -4.05
N VAL A 86 5.99 8.63 -4.58
CA VAL A 86 6.64 8.43 -5.87
C VAL A 86 5.54 8.06 -6.85
N HIS A 87 5.37 8.89 -7.89
CA HIS A 87 4.34 8.69 -8.90
C HIS A 87 5.01 8.46 -10.26
N THR A 88 4.79 7.27 -10.81
CA THR A 88 5.08 6.92 -12.20
C THR A 88 3.80 6.42 -12.86
N ASP A 89 3.75 6.35 -14.20
CA ASP A 89 2.52 5.97 -14.91
C ASP A 89 1.87 4.70 -14.33
N LYS A 90 2.66 3.64 -14.15
CA LYS A 90 2.15 2.30 -13.78
C LYS A 90 2.33 1.94 -12.32
N LEU A 91 3.03 2.76 -11.54
CA LEU A 91 3.40 2.47 -10.17
C LEU A 91 3.39 3.75 -9.35
N ILE A 92 2.63 3.70 -8.26
CA ILE A 92 2.56 4.75 -7.26
C ILE A 92 2.96 4.12 -5.93
N GLU A 93 3.90 4.75 -5.26
CA GLU A 93 4.31 4.37 -3.92
C GLU A 93 4.00 5.52 -2.98
N ILE A 94 3.39 5.23 -1.84
CA ILE A 94 3.15 6.19 -0.77
C ILE A 94 3.77 5.65 0.51
N SER A 95 4.75 6.36 1.05
CA SER A 95 5.36 6.08 2.34
C SER A 95 4.75 7.00 3.40
N PHE A 96 4.34 6.40 4.52
CA PHE A 96 3.76 7.09 5.68
C PHE A 96 4.69 6.90 6.89
N PRO A 97 5.65 7.80 7.12
CA PRO A 97 6.51 7.72 8.30
C PRO A 97 5.70 7.85 9.59
N THR A 98 6.07 7.11 10.61
CA THR A 98 5.45 7.18 11.94
C THR A 98 6.38 7.85 12.96
N THR A 99 5.83 8.26 14.09
CA THR A 99 6.56 8.89 15.21
C THR A 99 7.25 7.90 16.13
N VAL A 100 6.90 6.61 16.04
CA VAL A 100 7.37 5.52 16.90
C VAL A 100 8.62 4.84 16.34
#